data_AF-A0A523K114-F1
#
_entry.id   AF-A0A523K114-F1
#
_cell.length_a   1.000
_cell.length_b   1.000
_cell.length_c   1.000
_cell.angle_alpha   90.00
_cell.angle_beta   90.00
_cell.angle_gamma   90.00
#
_symmetry.space_group_name_H-M   'P 1'
#
loop_
_entity.id
_entity.type
_entity.pdbx_description
1 polymer ?
#
loop_
_entity_poly.entity_id
_entity_poly.type
_entity_poly.pdbx_seq_one_letter_code
_entity_poly.pdbx_strand_id
1 'polypeptide(L)'
;MSRPAGQSADRLLHPSNRFPRRLARFNAWLYGVAVGRWLRRRLDRAVELRSVEVPLMRLGPALDGLQIAFLSDLHAGHFTTELDLVRLFERVVRCEPDLICLGGDLVDARPEDCRILAKALPTLHAPLGVFAVPGNHEYYADPKLRLWQHCLEQHGVTVLLNRGVRIRRGDETLWLAGVDDLSEGEPDLAEALDGVRLDEPIVLLCHHPDFFLEAAYAGV
;
A
#
# COMPACT_ATOMS: atom_id res chain seq x y z
N MET A 1 32.35 -10.83 -42.30
CA MET A 1 33.08 -9.74 -41.62
C MET A 1 32.11 -9.03 -40.69
N SER A 2 32.21 -9.39 -39.41
CA SER A 2 31.26 -9.06 -38.36
C SER A 2 31.66 -7.73 -37.71
N ARG A 3 30.73 -6.79 -37.55
CA ARG A 3 30.89 -5.62 -36.68
C ARG A 3 30.23 -5.90 -35.33
N PRO A 4 30.88 -5.57 -34.20
CA PRO A 4 30.40 -5.93 -32.87
C PRO A 4 29.29 -5.00 -32.39
N ALA A 5 28.41 -5.60 -31.58
CA ALA A 5 27.39 -4.93 -30.79
C ALA A 5 27.97 -4.35 -29.49
N GLY A 6 27.29 -3.33 -28.98
CA GLY A 6 27.03 -3.17 -27.54
C GLY A 6 28.17 -2.68 -26.66
N GLN A 7 28.10 -1.41 -26.26
CA GLN A 7 28.42 -0.91 -24.92
C GLN A 7 28.40 0.62 -24.96
N SER A 8 27.35 1.27 -24.44
CA SER A 8 27.42 2.64 -23.89
C SER A 8 26.04 3.24 -23.50
N ALA A 9 25.14 2.47 -22.87
CA ALA A 9 23.90 3.07 -22.34
C ALA A 9 23.41 2.54 -20.98
N ASP A 10 24.15 1.63 -20.32
CA ASP A 10 23.63 0.87 -19.16
C ASP A 10 24.34 1.19 -17.82
N ARG A 11 24.86 2.41 -17.64
CA ARG A 11 25.66 2.77 -16.45
C ARG A 11 25.24 4.01 -15.69
N LEU A 12 24.07 4.57 -15.98
CA LEU A 12 23.53 5.71 -15.24
C LEU A 12 22.15 5.30 -14.78
N LEU A 13 21.82 5.55 -13.51
CA LEU A 13 20.57 5.21 -12.80
C LEU A 13 20.58 3.99 -11.84
N HIS A 14 21.70 3.71 -11.17
CA HIS A 14 21.61 3.10 -9.82
C HIS A 14 22.33 4.01 -8.82
N PRO A 15 21.61 4.86 -8.05
CA PRO A 15 22.23 5.61 -6.97
C PRO A 15 22.81 4.62 -5.96
N SER A 16 24.07 4.85 -5.56
CA SER A 16 24.75 3.99 -4.60
C SER A 16 23.92 3.80 -3.32
N ASN A 17 23.72 2.54 -2.91
CA ASN A 17 22.98 2.10 -1.70
C ASN A 17 23.50 2.68 -0.35
N ARG A 18 24.41 3.66 -0.37
CA ARG A 18 25.00 4.28 0.82
C ARG A 18 24.11 5.36 1.41
N PHE A 19 23.40 6.14 0.60
CA PHE A 19 22.59 7.26 1.09
C PHE A 19 21.34 6.80 1.87
N PRO A 20 20.50 5.87 1.37
CA PRO A 20 19.34 5.37 2.11
C PRO A 20 19.74 4.62 3.37
N ARG A 21 20.84 3.85 3.35
CA ARG A 21 21.36 3.15 4.54
C ARG A 21 21.89 4.12 5.60
N ARG A 22 22.45 5.26 5.21
CA ARG A 22 22.89 6.30 6.14
C ARG A 22 21.68 7.00 6.77
N LEU A 23 20.65 7.31 5.99
CA LEU A 23 19.39 7.86 6.49
C LEU A 23 18.70 6.88 7.46
N ALA A 24 18.50 5.62 7.08
CA ALA A 24 17.90 4.61 7.96
C ALA A 24 18.71 4.41 9.25
N ARG A 25 20.05 4.39 9.18
CA ARG A 25 20.93 4.27 10.36
C ARG A 25 20.93 5.53 11.21
N PHE A 26 20.84 6.71 10.59
CA PHE A 26 20.70 7.98 11.29
C PHE A 26 19.35 8.05 12.00
N ASN A 27 18.27 7.65 11.32
CA ASN A 27 16.94 7.52 11.87
C ASN A 27 16.97 6.55 13.06
N ALA A 28 17.51 5.34 12.89
CA ALA A 28 17.71 4.33 13.94
C ALA A 28 18.53 4.87 15.13
N TRP A 29 19.60 5.61 14.88
CA TRP A 29 20.41 6.25 15.92
C TRP A 29 19.63 7.32 16.69
N LEU A 30 18.78 8.10 16.01
CA LEU A 30 17.88 9.06 16.66
C LEU A 30 16.91 8.39 17.66
N TYR A 31 16.50 7.13 17.46
CA TYR A 31 15.72 6.40 18.50
C TYR A 31 16.51 6.15 19.78
N GLY A 32 17.83 5.96 19.65
CA GLY A 32 18.71 5.66 20.77
C GLY A 32 18.91 6.87 21.69
N VAL A 33 18.93 8.09 21.14
CA VAL A 33 19.24 9.32 21.89
C VAL A 33 18.00 10.03 22.43
N ALA A 34 18.11 10.66 23.60
CA ALA A 34 16.99 11.28 24.31
C ALA A 34 16.28 12.38 23.49
N VAL A 35 17.06 13.21 22.77
CA VAL A 35 16.54 14.29 21.92
C VAL A 35 15.76 13.73 20.73
N GLY A 36 16.28 12.69 20.06
CA GLY A 36 15.57 12.05 18.95
C GLY A 36 14.29 11.34 19.41
N ARG A 37 14.31 10.69 20.59
CA ARG A 37 13.10 10.16 21.24
C ARG A 37 12.07 11.26 21.55
N TRP A 38 12.51 12.44 22.00
CA TRP A 38 11.63 13.57 22.29
C TRP A 38 11.02 14.18 21.02
N LEU A 39 11.83 14.45 19.99
CA LEU A 39 11.36 14.95 18.69
C LEU A 39 10.39 13.96 18.04
N ARG A 40 10.69 12.66 18.10
CA ARG A 40 9.80 11.63 17.56
C ARG A 40 8.50 11.51 18.31
N ARG A 41 8.49 11.54 19.65
CA ARG A 41 7.23 11.62 20.40
C ARG A 41 6.37 12.83 19.98
N ARG A 42 7.01 13.89 19.50
CA ARG A 42 6.33 15.08 18.97
C ARG A 42 5.81 14.88 17.55
N LEU A 43 6.54 14.13 16.71
CA LEU A 43 6.15 13.77 15.33
C LEU A 43 5.16 12.59 15.26
N ASP A 44 5.27 11.59 16.14
CA ASP A 44 4.30 10.49 16.30
C ASP A 44 2.93 11.03 16.75
N ARG A 45 2.93 12.14 17.49
CA ARG A 45 1.73 12.94 17.80
C ARG A 45 1.18 13.69 16.59
N ALA A 46 1.95 13.83 15.51
CA ALA A 46 1.52 14.42 14.25
C ALA A 46 0.96 13.39 13.26
N VAL A 47 1.04 12.08 13.54
CA VAL A 47 0.21 11.10 12.81
C VAL A 47 -1.24 11.37 13.20
N GLU A 48 -1.94 12.05 12.31
CA GLU A 48 -3.32 12.46 12.44
C GLU A 48 -4.23 11.33 11.97
N LEU A 49 -5.20 10.95 12.80
CA LEU A 49 -6.29 10.09 12.38
C LEU A 49 -7.39 10.99 11.82
N ARG A 50 -7.60 10.92 10.50
CA ARG A 50 -8.66 11.66 9.83
C ARG A 50 -9.76 10.69 9.41
N SER A 51 -10.97 10.94 9.92
CA SER A 51 -12.18 10.23 9.49
C SER A 51 -12.91 11.05 8.43
N VAL A 52 -13.32 10.40 7.35
CA VAL A 52 -14.13 10.99 6.28
C VAL A 52 -15.30 10.05 6.01
N GLU A 53 -16.51 10.59 6.00
CA GLU A 53 -17.70 9.86 5.55
C GLU A 53 -17.81 9.99 4.03
N VAL A 54 -17.89 8.85 3.34
CA VAL A 54 -18.01 8.78 1.89
C VAL A 54 -19.36 8.16 1.54
N PRO A 55 -20.34 8.93 1.05
CA PRO A 55 -21.61 8.36 0.61
C PRO A 55 -21.39 7.58 -0.68
N LEU A 56 -21.76 6.30 -0.68
CA LEU A 56 -21.69 5.45 -1.86
C LEU A 56 -23.09 5.21 -2.43
N MET A 57 -23.22 5.32 -3.75
CA MET A 57 -24.43 4.90 -4.44
C MET A 57 -24.63 3.39 -4.28
N ARG A 58 -25.88 2.94 -4.12
CA ARG A 58 -26.25 1.52 -4.01
C ARG A 58 -25.68 0.83 -2.75
N LEU A 59 -25.27 1.59 -1.74
CA LEU A 59 -24.83 1.01 -0.46
C LEU A 59 -26.03 0.44 0.30
N GLY A 60 -26.03 -0.89 0.48
CA GLY A 60 -27.05 -1.58 1.26
C GLY A 60 -26.94 -1.28 2.77
N PRO A 61 -28.03 -1.40 3.54
CA PRO A 61 -28.08 -1.01 4.95
C PRO A 61 -27.11 -1.80 5.85
N ALA A 62 -26.74 -3.03 5.49
CA ALA A 62 -25.77 -3.81 6.27
C ALA A 62 -24.31 -3.34 6.08
N LEU A 63 -24.04 -2.53 5.04
CA LEU A 63 -22.74 -1.90 4.78
C LEU A 63 -22.70 -0.44 5.24
N ASP A 64 -23.83 0.12 5.70
CA ASP A 64 -23.84 1.46 6.29
C ASP A 64 -23.01 1.48 7.57
N GLY A 65 -22.14 2.49 7.69
CA GLY A 65 -21.14 2.56 8.76
C GLY A 65 -19.97 1.59 8.63
N LEU A 66 -19.76 0.93 7.48
CA LEU A 66 -18.55 0.16 7.20
C LEU A 66 -17.30 1.03 7.36
N GLN A 67 -16.39 0.64 8.24
CA GLN A 67 -15.16 1.37 8.50
C GLN A 67 -13.98 0.77 7.74
N ILE A 68 -13.40 1.56 6.83
CA ILE A 68 -12.20 1.21 6.08
C ILE A 68 -11.04 2.05 6.63
N ALA A 69 -10.02 1.39 7.17
CA ALA A 69 -8.76 2.06 7.46
C ALA A 69 -7.87 2.07 6.21
N PHE A 70 -7.47 3.26 5.77
CA PHE A 70 -6.61 3.43 4.61
C PHE A 70 -5.21 3.92 5.02
N LEU A 71 -4.18 3.24 4.54
CA LEU A 71 -2.76 3.53 4.82
C LEU A 71 -2.00 3.51 3.50
N SER A 72 -1.08 4.43 3.29
CA SER A 72 -0.23 4.49 2.09
C SER A 72 1.12 5.11 2.44
N ASP A 73 2.10 5.00 1.55
CA ASP A 73 3.37 5.73 1.62
C ASP A 73 4.14 5.46 2.92
N LEU A 74 4.15 4.20 3.34
CA LEU A 74 4.82 3.78 4.57
C LEU A 74 6.35 3.76 4.42
N HIS A 75 6.85 3.49 3.20
CA HIS A 75 8.27 3.48 2.86
C HIS A 75 9.14 2.77 3.93
N ALA A 76 8.84 1.48 4.13
CA ALA A 76 9.51 0.64 5.10
C ALA A 76 11.03 0.67 4.89
N GLY A 77 11.78 0.93 5.95
CA GLY A 77 13.24 0.93 5.94
C GLY A 77 13.90 2.25 5.53
N HIS A 78 13.28 3.10 4.71
CA HIS A 78 13.82 4.43 4.41
C HIS A 78 13.33 5.48 5.41
N PHE A 79 12.01 5.58 5.57
CA PHE A 79 11.38 6.57 6.45
C PHE A 79 10.89 5.94 7.76
N THR A 80 10.36 4.72 7.68
CA THR A 80 9.81 4.00 8.84
C THR A 80 10.68 2.81 9.23
N THR A 81 10.86 2.62 10.54
CA THR A 81 11.47 1.42 11.10
C THR A 81 10.38 0.38 11.41
N GLU A 82 10.79 -0.88 11.62
CA GLU A 82 9.92 -1.96 12.09
C GLU A 82 9.07 -1.53 13.30
N LEU A 83 9.68 -0.84 14.28
CA LEU A 83 9.00 -0.38 15.48
C LEU A 83 7.96 0.72 15.22
N ASP A 84 8.18 1.59 14.22
CA ASP A 84 7.18 2.61 13.87
C ASP A 84 5.98 1.95 13.19
N LEU A 85 6.24 1.01 12.27
CA LEU A 85 5.19 0.28 11.57
C LEU A 85 4.32 -0.50 12.56
N VAL A 86 4.93 -1.22 13.50
CA VAL A 86 4.20 -1.93 14.57
C VAL A 86 3.31 -0.96 15.36
N ARG A 87 3.84 0.19 15.79
CA ARG A 87 3.05 1.18 16.54
C ARG A 87 1.93 1.80 15.71
N LEU A 88 2.17 2.05 14.42
CA LEU A 88 1.16 2.56 13.51
C LEU A 88 0.04 1.54 13.32
N PHE A 89 0.39 0.29 13.04
CA PHE A 89 -0.57 -0.80 12.85
C PHE A 89 -1.37 -1.09 14.12
N GLU A 90 -0.73 -1.07 15.30
CA GLU A 90 -1.44 -1.16 16.59
C GLU A 90 -2.45 -0.02 16.79
N ARG A 91 -2.13 1.21 16.35
CA ARG A 91 -3.08 2.34 16.43
C ARG A 91 -4.25 2.16 15.47
N VAL A 92 -3.98 1.66 14.27
CA VAL A 92 -5.01 1.38 13.25
C VAL A 92 -5.96 0.29 13.74
N VAL A 93 -5.44 -0.83 14.24
CA VAL A 93 -6.25 -1.93 14.77
C VAL A 93 -7.10 -1.49 15.97
N ARG A 94 -6.59 -0.60 16.82
CA ARG A 94 -7.37 -0.01 17.94
C ARG A 94 -8.54 0.87 17.50
N CYS A 95 -8.58 1.29 16.24
CA CYS A 95 -9.72 1.98 15.67
C CYS A 95 -10.83 0.99 15.25
N GLU A 96 -10.60 -0.32 15.41
CA GLU A 96 -11.53 -1.40 15.10
C GLU A 96 -12.12 -1.33 13.69
N PRO A 97 -11.30 -1.11 12.63
CA PRO A 97 -11.83 -1.06 11.28
C PRO A 97 -12.37 -2.44 10.86
N ASP A 98 -13.42 -2.42 10.05
CA ASP A 98 -13.96 -3.63 9.44
C ASP A 98 -13.02 -4.18 8.36
N LEU A 99 -12.35 -3.28 7.64
CA LEU A 99 -11.49 -3.54 6.48
C LEU A 99 -10.24 -2.66 6.54
N ILE A 100 -9.09 -3.17 6.11
CA ILE A 100 -7.86 -2.37 5.97
C ILE A 100 -7.40 -2.39 4.51
N CYS A 101 -7.10 -1.21 3.98
CA CYS A 101 -6.59 -1.00 2.62
C CYS A 101 -5.22 -0.33 2.66
N LEU A 102 -4.26 -0.92 1.95
CA LEU A 102 -2.89 -0.45 1.78
C LEU A 102 -2.74 0.11 0.36
N GLY A 103 -2.58 1.43 0.25
CA GLY A 103 -2.71 2.20 -0.99
C GLY A 103 -1.45 2.31 -1.86
N GLY A 104 -0.41 1.51 -1.62
CA GLY A 104 0.87 1.58 -2.34
C GLY A 104 1.99 2.26 -1.54
N ASP A 105 3.20 2.22 -2.09
CA ASP A 105 4.43 2.76 -1.52
C ASP A 105 4.69 2.31 -0.07
N LEU A 106 4.47 1.01 0.17
CA LEU A 106 4.72 0.37 1.47
C LEU A 106 6.21 0.10 1.70
N VAL A 107 6.94 -0.11 0.61
CA VAL A 107 8.40 -0.32 0.60
C VAL A 107 9.07 0.69 -0.33
N ASP A 108 10.40 0.64 -0.39
CA ASP A 108 11.21 1.39 -1.34
C ASP A 108 11.94 0.42 -2.29
N ALA A 109 13.04 0.89 -2.87
CA ALA A 109 13.80 0.18 -3.89
C ALA A 109 14.68 -0.99 -3.41
N ARG A 110 14.59 -1.47 -2.16
CA ARG A 110 15.48 -2.55 -1.67
C ARG A 110 14.72 -3.80 -1.23
N PRO A 111 15.24 -5.00 -1.55
CA PRO A 111 14.66 -6.25 -1.05
C PRO A 111 14.58 -6.35 0.48
N GLU A 112 15.48 -5.69 1.21
CA GLU A 112 15.45 -5.65 2.67
C GLU A 112 14.24 -4.92 3.24
N ASP A 113 13.64 -4.01 2.49
CA ASP A 113 12.52 -3.18 2.94
C ASP A 113 11.27 -4.06 3.15
N CYS A 114 11.06 -5.06 2.28
CA CYS A 114 10.07 -6.12 2.48
C CYS A 114 10.31 -6.90 3.79
N ARG A 115 11.56 -7.16 4.19
CA ARG A 115 11.82 -7.85 5.47
C ARG A 115 11.46 -7.00 6.68
N ILE A 116 11.59 -5.68 6.58
CA ILE A 116 11.21 -4.75 7.66
C ILE A 116 9.68 -4.72 7.75
N LEU A 117 9.00 -4.56 6.62
CA LEU A 117 7.55 -4.60 6.53
C LEU A 117 6.97 -5.92 7.06
N ALA A 118 7.51 -7.06 6.60
CA ALA A 118 7.08 -8.41 6.98
C ALA A 118 7.00 -8.64 8.49
N LYS A 119 7.90 -8.04 9.26
CA LYS A 119 7.90 -8.19 10.72
C LYS A 119 6.79 -7.41 11.41
N ALA A 120 6.30 -6.34 10.79
CA ALA A 120 5.21 -5.54 11.31
C ALA A 120 3.83 -6.08 10.86
N LEU A 121 3.73 -6.65 9.65
CA LEU A 121 2.46 -7.15 9.08
C LEU A 121 1.63 -8.04 10.02
N PRO A 122 2.19 -8.95 10.86
CA PRO A 122 1.40 -9.76 11.79
C PRO A 122 0.55 -8.95 12.79
N THR A 123 0.87 -7.69 13.01
CA THR A 123 0.08 -6.81 13.88
C THR A 123 -1.17 -6.26 13.21
N LEU A 124 -1.21 -6.28 11.87
CA LEU A 124 -2.29 -5.71 11.07
C LEU A 124 -3.35 -6.78 10.77
N HIS A 125 -4.58 -6.55 11.20
CA HIS A 125 -5.70 -7.47 10.94
C HIS A 125 -7.03 -6.72 11.03
N ALA A 126 -8.01 -7.16 10.24
CA ALA A 126 -9.38 -6.69 10.30
C ALA A 126 -10.35 -7.83 9.94
N PRO A 127 -11.60 -7.83 10.44
CA PRO A 127 -12.56 -8.92 10.23
C PRO A 127 -12.84 -9.25 8.77
N LEU A 128 -12.86 -8.25 7.89
CA LEU A 128 -13.12 -8.41 6.46
C LEU A 128 -11.85 -8.52 5.62
N GLY A 129 -10.67 -8.48 6.26
CA GLY A 129 -9.37 -8.70 5.63
C GLY A 129 -8.53 -7.44 5.45
N VAL A 130 -7.33 -7.65 4.90
CA VAL A 130 -6.35 -6.61 4.59
C VAL A 130 -6.00 -6.72 3.12
N PHE A 131 -6.09 -5.61 2.39
CA PHE A 131 -5.91 -5.56 0.94
C PHE A 131 -4.87 -4.53 0.55
N ALA A 132 -4.13 -4.77 -0.53
CA ALA A 132 -3.08 -3.87 -0.98
C ALA A 132 -3.07 -3.71 -2.50
N VAL A 133 -2.70 -2.51 -2.96
CA VAL A 133 -2.32 -2.22 -4.35
C VAL A 133 -0.85 -1.78 -4.38
N PRO A 134 -0.12 -1.99 -5.48
CA PRO A 134 1.24 -1.46 -5.60
C PRO A 134 1.22 0.05 -5.81
N GLY A 135 2.26 0.73 -5.32
CA GLY A 135 2.70 2.02 -5.83
C GLY A 135 3.91 1.83 -6.76
N ASN A 136 4.51 2.94 -7.18
CA ASN A 136 5.67 2.89 -8.07
C ASN A 136 6.92 2.37 -7.35
N HIS A 137 7.05 2.58 -6.02
CA HIS A 137 8.25 2.17 -5.30
C HIS A 137 8.41 0.64 -5.20
N GLU A 138 7.30 -0.10 -5.19
CA GLU A 138 7.32 -1.57 -5.17
C GLU A 138 8.05 -2.19 -6.38
N TYR A 139 8.03 -1.50 -7.52
CA TYR A 139 8.65 -1.96 -8.77
C TYR A 139 10.18 -1.87 -8.78
N TYR A 140 10.76 -1.00 -7.95
CA TYR A 140 12.18 -0.66 -8.04
C TYR A 140 13.12 -1.78 -7.57
N ALA A 141 12.68 -2.60 -6.61
CA ALA A 141 13.45 -3.76 -6.15
C ALA A 141 13.21 -5.01 -7.01
N ASP A 142 11.98 -5.17 -7.50
CA ASP A 142 11.54 -6.29 -8.32
C ASP A 142 10.46 -5.81 -9.30
N PRO A 143 10.82 -5.57 -10.59
CA PRO A 143 9.88 -5.08 -11.60
C PRO A 143 8.69 -6.02 -11.88
N LYS A 144 8.71 -7.26 -11.36
CA LYS A 144 7.60 -8.21 -11.48
C LYS A 144 6.74 -8.28 -10.22
N LEU A 145 7.01 -7.43 -9.23
CA LEU A 145 6.34 -7.37 -7.92
C LEU A 145 6.37 -8.67 -7.10
N ARG A 146 7.06 -9.74 -7.53
CA ARG A 146 6.96 -11.06 -6.91
C ARG A 146 7.43 -11.06 -5.47
N LEU A 147 8.52 -10.35 -5.20
CA LEU A 147 9.06 -10.22 -3.85
C LEU A 147 8.07 -9.55 -2.91
N TRP A 148 7.49 -8.43 -3.33
CA TRP A 148 6.56 -7.65 -2.53
C TRP A 148 5.22 -8.39 -2.36
N GLN A 149 4.67 -8.93 -3.44
CA GLN A 149 3.45 -9.76 -3.40
C GLN A 149 3.62 -10.94 -2.44
N HIS A 150 4.71 -11.70 -2.59
CA HIS A 150 4.98 -12.81 -1.70
C HIS A 150 5.13 -12.36 -0.24
N CYS A 151 5.82 -11.24 0.00
CA CYS A 151 5.94 -10.67 1.35
C CYS A 151 4.56 -10.39 1.98
N LEU A 152 3.63 -9.81 1.23
CA LEU A 152 2.30 -9.47 1.71
C LEU A 152 1.41 -10.71 1.90
N GLU A 153 1.32 -11.56 0.89
CA GLU A 153 0.41 -12.71 0.88
C GLU A 153 0.78 -13.75 1.95
N GLN A 154 2.08 -13.94 2.23
CA GLN A 154 2.52 -14.81 3.33
C GLN A 154 2.06 -14.33 4.72
N HIS A 155 1.68 -13.06 4.85
CA HIS A 155 1.20 -12.46 6.09
C HIS A 155 -0.30 -12.11 6.03
N GLY A 156 -1.06 -12.73 5.13
CA GLY A 156 -2.52 -12.63 5.08
C GLY A 156 -3.04 -11.34 4.42
N VAL A 157 -2.19 -10.58 3.74
CA VAL A 157 -2.60 -9.42 2.94
C VAL A 157 -2.90 -9.87 1.51
N THR A 158 -4.10 -9.57 1.02
CA THR A 158 -4.50 -9.88 -0.36
C THR A 158 -4.07 -8.75 -1.30
N VAL A 159 -3.22 -9.06 -2.28
CA VAL A 159 -2.83 -8.08 -3.30
C VAL A 159 -3.86 -8.01 -4.42
N LEU A 160 -4.29 -6.80 -4.75
CA LEU A 160 -5.19 -6.48 -5.85
C LEU A 160 -4.38 -5.83 -6.98
N LEU A 161 -3.95 -6.64 -7.94
CA LEU A 161 -3.30 -6.19 -9.18
C LEU A 161 -4.28 -6.41 -10.33
N ASN A 162 -4.87 -5.33 -10.85
CA ASN A 162 -5.94 -5.35 -11.88
C ASN A 162 -7.03 -6.37 -11.61
N ARG A 163 -7.49 -6.45 -10.36
CA ARG A 163 -8.49 -7.42 -9.94
C ARG A 163 -9.37 -6.87 -8.85
N GLY A 164 -10.57 -7.42 -8.76
CA GLY A 164 -11.49 -7.13 -7.68
C GLY A 164 -11.81 -8.35 -6.83
N VAL A 165 -12.33 -8.05 -5.64
CA VAL A 165 -12.83 -9.03 -4.68
C VAL A 165 -14.13 -8.53 -4.07
N ARG A 166 -15.00 -9.47 -3.73
CA ARG A 166 -16.27 -9.17 -3.10
C ARG A 166 -16.16 -9.25 -1.59
N ILE A 167 -16.33 -8.10 -0.94
CA ILE A 167 -16.47 -7.98 0.51
C ILE A 167 -17.94 -8.21 0.88
N ARG A 168 -18.19 -9.00 1.93
CA ARG A 168 -19.56 -9.32 2.40
C ARG A 168 -19.72 -8.95 3.86
N ARG A 169 -20.80 -8.24 4.18
CA ARG A 169 -21.21 -7.93 5.56
C ARG A 169 -22.72 -8.18 5.68
N GLY A 170 -23.10 -9.20 6.43
CA GLY A 170 -24.47 -9.72 6.42
C GLY A 170 -24.83 -10.27 5.02
N ASP A 171 -25.99 -9.90 4.52
CA ASP A 171 -26.49 -10.31 3.20
C ASP A 171 -26.07 -9.34 2.06
N GLU A 172 -25.42 -8.23 2.40
CA GLU A 172 -24.98 -7.20 1.44
C GLU A 172 -23.52 -7.40 1.03
N THR A 173 -23.17 -6.88 -0.15
CA THR A 173 -21.82 -7.00 -0.70
C THR A 173 -21.29 -5.69 -1.30
N LEU A 174 -19.97 -5.52 -1.23
CA LEU A 174 -19.21 -4.40 -1.77
C LEU A 174 -18.11 -4.97 -2.68
N TRP A 175 -17.94 -4.41 -3.87
CA TRP A 175 -16.81 -4.74 -4.72
C TRP A 175 -15.61 -3.86 -4.38
N LEU A 176 -14.52 -4.48 -3.90
CA LEU A 176 -13.24 -3.83 -3.71
C LEU A 176 -12.36 -4.15 -4.90
N ALA A 177 -12.15 -3.16 -5.76
CA ALA A 177 -11.25 -3.25 -6.91
C ALA A 177 -9.87 -2.68 -6.55
N GLY A 178 -8.82 -3.23 -7.16
CA GLY A 178 -7.50 -2.62 -7.15
C GLY A 178 -6.87 -2.69 -8.54
N VAL A 179 -6.27 -1.59 -8.96
CA VAL A 179 -5.52 -1.50 -10.22
C VAL A 179 -4.03 -1.40 -9.93
N ASP A 180 -3.25 -1.72 -10.96
CA ASP A 180 -1.81 -1.52 -10.96
C ASP A 180 -1.41 -0.04 -10.87
N ASP A 181 -0.13 0.22 -10.59
CA ASP A 181 0.41 1.58 -10.60
C ASP A 181 0.50 2.13 -12.03
N LEU A 182 0.11 3.41 -12.20
CA LEU A 182 0.08 4.06 -13.51
C LEU A 182 1.48 4.43 -14.05
N SER A 183 2.48 4.60 -13.17
CA SER A 183 3.81 5.04 -13.57
C SER A 183 4.70 3.89 -14.02
N GLU A 184 4.66 2.77 -13.30
CA GLU A 184 5.56 1.63 -13.50
C GLU A 184 4.85 0.34 -13.97
N GLY A 185 3.53 0.28 -13.81
CA GLY A 185 2.68 -0.85 -14.16
C GLY A 185 1.80 -0.61 -15.37
N GLU A 186 0.80 -1.48 -15.53
CA GLU A 186 -0.20 -1.39 -16.60
C GLU A 186 -1.60 -1.48 -15.97
N PRO A 187 -2.19 -0.37 -15.46
CA PRO A 187 -3.50 -0.43 -14.83
C PRO A 187 -4.58 -0.82 -15.85
N ASP A 188 -5.39 -1.82 -15.49
CA ASP A 188 -6.53 -2.28 -16.27
C ASP A 188 -7.79 -2.25 -15.39
N LEU A 189 -8.58 -1.18 -15.55
CA LEU A 189 -9.82 -1.01 -14.80
C LEU A 189 -10.90 -2.01 -15.23
N ALA A 190 -10.93 -2.41 -16.50
CA ALA A 190 -11.92 -3.35 -16.99
C ALA A 190 -11.71 -4.73 -16.35
N GLU A 191 -10.44 -5.17 -16.24
CA GLU A 191 -10.06 -6.39 -15.53
C GLU A 191 -10.34 -6.28 -14.03
N ALA A 192 -10.04 -5.13 -13.41
CA ALA A 192 -10.31 -4.91 -11.99
C ALA A 192 -11.81 -4.93 -11.62
N LEU A 193 -12.68 -4.61 -12.58
CA LEU A 193 -14.14 -4.63 -12.44
C LEU A 193 -14.78 -5.92 -12.98
N ASP A 194 -14.00 -6.88 -13.48
CA ASP A 194 -14.55 -8.14 -13.98
C ASP A 194 -15.25 -8.91 -12.84
N GLY A 195 -16.53 -9.22 -13.03
CA GLY A 195 -17.36 -9.87 -12.02
C GLY A 195 -18.14 -8.94 -11.07
N VAL A 196 -18.03 -7.62 -11.23
CA VAL A 196 -18.94 -6.64 -10.58
C VAL A 196 -20.39 -6.89 -10.99
N ARG A 197 -21.32 -6.75 -10.04
CA ARG A 197 -22.76 -6.76 -10.33
C ARG A 197 -23.28 -5.34 -10.53
N LEU A 198 -24.29 -5.19 -11.39
CA LEU A 198 -24.88 -3.89 -11.72
C LEU A 198 -25.31 -3.06 -10.51
N ASP A 199 -25.79 -3.69 -9.44
CA ASP A 199 -26.30 -3.00 -8.25
C ASP A 199 -25.33 -3.04 -7.06
N GLU A 200 -24.09 -3.47 -7.26
CA GLU A 200 -23.09 -3.58 -6.20
C GLU A 200 -22.30 -2.26 -6.05
N PRO A 201 -22.15 -1.72 -4.83
CA PRO A 201 -21.29 -0.57 -4.60
C PRO A 201 -19.83 -0.96 -4.88
N ILE A 202 -19.04 0.01 -5.36
CA ILE A 202 -17.66 -0.21 -5.78
C ILE A 202 -16.76 0.75 -4.98
N VAL A 203 -15.65 0.24 -4.48
CA VAL A 203 -14.53 1.02 -3.98
C VAL A 203 -13.30 0.60 -4.78
N LEU A 204 -12.61 1.56 -5.39
CA LEU A 204 -11.38 1.34 -6.13
C LEU A 204 -10.19 1.81 -5.31
N LEU A 205 -9.18 0.94 -5.21
CA LEU A 205 -7.86 1.27 -4.70
C LEU A 205 -6.92 1.52 -5.90
N CYS A 206 -6.25 2.67 -5.87
CA CYS A 206 -5.17 3.02 -6.79
C CYS A 206 -4.17 3.91 -6.05
N HIS A 207 -2.88 3.76 -6.36
CA HIS A 207 -1.85 4.63 -5.78
C HIS A 207 -1.78 5.97 -6.51
N HIS A 208 -1.95 5.96 -7.84
CA HIS A 208 -1.72 7.13 -8.67
C HIS A 208 -2.98 8.01 -8.82
N PRO A 209 -2.94 9.30 -8.40
CA PRO A 209 -4.14 10.15 -8.38
C PRO A 209 -4.69 10.47 -9.77
N ASP A 210 -3.85 10.50 -10.80
CA ASP A 210 -4.31 10.79 -12.17
C ASP A 210 -5.27 9.72 -12.74
N PHE A 211 -5.29 8.53 -12.14
CA PHE A 211 -6.24 7.47 -12.51
C PHE A 211 -7.70 7.80 -12.12
N PHE A 212 -7.90 8.81 -11.28
CA PHE A 212 -9.22 9.25 -10.82
C PHE A 212 -10.18 9.56 -11.98
N LEU A 213 -9.70 10.24 -13.03
CA LEU A 213 -10.57 10.63 -14.15
C LEU A 213 -11.09 9.41 -14.91
N GLU A 214 -10.24 8.41 -15.14
CA GLU A 214 -10.62 7.17 -15.81
C GLU A 214 -11.65 6.38 -15.00
N ALA A 215 -11.41 6.23 -13.70
CA ALA A 215 -12.36 5.61 -12.77
C ALA A 215 -13.72 6.32 -12.77
N ALA A 216 -13.71 7.65 -12.66
CA ALA A 216 -14.94 8.45 -12.66
C ALA A 216 -15.73 8.32 -13.97
N TYR A 217 -15.07 8.24 -15.13
CA TYR A 217 -15.74 8.00 -16.41
C TYR A 217 -16.39 6.62 -16.50
N ALA A 218 -15.81 5.62 -15.83
CA ALA A 218 -16.38 4.27 -15.72
C ALA A 218 -17.51 4.16 -14.68
N GLY A 219 -17.82 5.25 -13.95
CA GLY A 219 -18.87 5.27 -12.94
C GLY A 219 -18.45 4.66 -11.59
N VAL A 220 -17.14 4.68 -11.31
CA VAL A 220 -16.52 4.28 -10.04
C VAL A 220 -16.12 5.52 -9.23
#